data_AF-A0A812RQN3-F1
#
_entry.id   AF-A0A812RQN3-F1
#
_cell.length_a   1.000
_cell.length_b   1.000
_cell.length_c   1.000
_cell.angle_alpha   90.00
_cell.angle_beta   90.00
_cell.angle_gamma   90.00
#
_symmetry.space_group_name_H-M   'P 1'
#
loop_
_entity.id
_entity.type
_entity.pdbx_description
1 polymer ?
#
loop_
_entity_poly.entity_id
_entity_poly.type
_entity_poly.pdbx_seq_one_letter_code
_entity_poly.pdbx_strand_id
1 'polypeptide(L)'
;ELPKAFPAEPFATSEEVPKSLCYGFDGMAHRYNWEELLPIDWNPATLEIGDSVGILCTADGVLQLIVNGVLESEALQVPKDLELFPLVELMGNTLAVSVKVDASPPAIQRKPPKPPE
;
A
#
# COMPACT_ATOMS: atom_id res chain seq x y z
N GLU A 1 -5.28 -18.82 9.14
CA GLU A 1 -5.29 -18.45 10.57
C GLU A 1 -4.51 -17.15 10.72
N LEU A 2 -5.13 -16.14 11.34
CA LEU A 2 -4.45 -15.00 11.95
C LEU A 2 -3.22 -15.46 12.76
N PRO A 3 -2.15 -14.65 12.91
CA PRO A 3 -1.16 -14.90 13.93
C PRO A 3 -1.88 -15.04 15.28
N LYS A 4 -1.78 -16.22 15.89
CA LYS A 4 -2.40 -16.51 17.21
C LYS A 4 -1.83 -15.64 18.34
N ALA A 5 -0.78 -14.87 18.06
CA ALA A 5 -0.22 -13.86 18.92
C ALA A 5 0.37 -12.73 18.07
N PHE A 6 0.20 -11.49 18.52
CA PHE A 6 1.07 -10.39 18.09
C PHE A 6 2.53 -10.78 18.38
N PRO A 7 3.49 -10.38 17.53
CA PRO A 7 4.89 -10.69 17.78
C PRO A 7 5.30 -10.10 19.14
N ALA A 8 6.16 -10.80 19.87
CA ALA A 8 6.62 -10.35 21.19
C ALA A 8 7.33 -9.00 21.13
N GLU A 9 7.96 -8.71 19.98
CA GLU A 9 8.58 -7.44 19.64
C GLU A 9 7.97 -6.93 18.32
N PRO A 10 7.78 -5.61 18.14
CA PRO A 10 7.33 -5.07 16.86
C PRO A 10 8.38 -5.30 15.78
N PHE A 11 7.93 -5.49 14.54
CA PHE A 11 8.81 -5.47 13.36
C PHE A 11 9.40 -4.07 13.17
N ALA A 12 10.67 -3.98 12.76
CA ALA A 12 11.34 -2.69 12.62
C ALA A 12 10.87 -1.93 11.36
N THR A 13 10.54 -2.67 10.30
CA THR A 13 10.04 -2.13 9.03
C THR A 13 8.86 -2.95 8.51
N SER A 14 8.11 -2.38 7.55
CA SER A 14 6.98 -3.10 6.95
C SER A 14 7.37 -4.34 6.16
N GLU A 15 8.60 -4.41 5.62
CA GLU A 15 9.11 -5.55 4.85
C GLU A 15 9.44 -6.77 5.74
N GLU A 16 9.74 -6.53 7.02
CA GLU A 16 9.97 -7.60 7.99
C GLU A 16 8.66 -8.28 8.44
N VAL A 17 7.52 -7.61 8.23
CA VAL A 17 6.21 -8.19 8.55
C VAL A 17 5.97 -9.41 7.66
N PRO A 18 5.77 -10.62 8.22
CA PRO A 18 5.66 -11.84 7.44
C PRO A 18 4.56 -11.75 6.39
N LYS A 19 4.92 -12.05 5.15
CA LYS A 19 4.01 -12.05 4.00
C LYS A 19 3.40 -10.68 3.67
N SER A 20 4.08 -9.60 4.02
CA SER A 20 3.62 -8.25 3.68
C SER A 20 3.71 -7.97 2.17
N LEU A 21 2.84 -7.07 1.73
CA LEU A 21 2.88 -6.44 0.42
C LEU A 21 2.66 -4.96 0.66
N CYS A 22 3.60 -4.12 0.25
CA CYS A 22 3.62 -2.71 0.65
C CYS A 22 3.88 -1.81 -0.56
N TYR A 23 3.21 -0.65 -0.61
CA TYR A 23 3.55 0.46 -1.50
C TYR A 23 4.15 1.59 -0.68
N GLY A 24 5.10 2.35 -1.23
CA GLY A 24 5.68 3.48 -0.51
C GLY A 24 7.13 3.68 -0.90
N PHE A 25 8.06 3.29 -0.03
CA PHE A 25 9.51 3.36 -0.23
C PHE A 25 9.95 4.63 -0.99
N ASP A 26 10.96 4.51 -1.86
CA ASP A 26 11.37 5.59 -2.75
C ASP A 26 10.77 5.39 -4.15
N GLY A 27 9.44 5.35 -4.22
CA GLY A 27 8.73 5.09 -5.47
C GLY A 27 8.70 3.62 -5.87
N MET A 28 8.66 2.74 -4.86
CA MET A 28 8.72 1.30 -5.06
C MET A 28 7.60 0.57 -4.31
N ALA A 29 7.44 -0.71 -4.64
CA ALA A 29 6.55 -1.65 -3.98
C ALA A 29 7.30 -2.92 -3.56
N HIS A 30 7.02 -3.39 -2.34
CA HIS A 30 7.50 -4.65 -1.80
C HIS A 30 6.47 -5.75 -2.06
N ARG A 31 6.96 -6.92 -2.50
CA ARG A 31 6.15 -8.12 -2.67
C ARG A 31 6.79 -9.27 -1.89
N TYR A 32 5.98 -9.92 -1.05
CA TYR A 32 6.41 -11.15 -0.38
C TYR A 32 7.01 -12.18 -1.35
N ASN A 33 8.14 -12.77 -0.94
CA ASN A 33 8.98 -13.72 -1.69
C ASN A 33 9.71 -13.16 -2.92
N TRP A 34 9.80 -11.83 -3.06
CA TRP A 34 10.60 -11.18 -4.09
C TRP A 34 11.74 -10.42 -3.42
N GLU A 35 12.97 -10.62 -3.88
CA GLU A 35 14.15 -9.92 -3.34
C GLU A 35 14.21 -8.47 -3.84
N GLU A 36 13.74 -8.24 -5.07
CA GLU A 36 13.76 -6.92 -5.70
C GLU A 36 12.46 -6.16 -5.47
N LEU A 37 12.60 -4.87 -5.22
CA LEU A 37 11.48 -3.93 -5.19
C LEU A 37 10.98 -3.62 -6.59
N LEU A 38 9.67 -3.41 -6.72
CA LEU A 38 9.02 -3.09 -7.98
C LEU A 38 8.86 -1.58 -8.13
N PRO A 39 9.35 -0.95 -9.21
CA PRO A 39 9.11 0.48 -9.44
C PRO A 39 7.62 0.75 -9.68
N ILE A 40 7.13 1.86 -9.12
CA ILE A 40 5.76 2.36 -9.29
C ILE A 40 5.77 3.85 -9.64
N ASP A 41 4.71 4.32 -10.29
CA ASP A 41 4.57 5.71 -10.73
C ASP A 41 4.05 6.65 -9.62
N TRP A 42 4.44 6.40 -8.37
CA TRP A 42 4.09 7.19 -7.18
C TRP A 42 5.16 7.09 -6.10
N ASN A 43 5.48 8.21 -5.45
CA ASN A 43 6.43 8.28 -4.34
C ASN A 43 5.78 8.97 -3.12
N PRO A 44 5.80 8.35 -1.91
CA PRO A 44 5.20 8.91 -0.70
C PRO A 44 5.84 10.23 -0.24
N ALA A 45 7.06 10.55 -0.70
CA ALA A 45 7.70 11.83 -0.42
C ALA A 45 6.94 13.05 -0.99
N THR A 46 5.96 12.81 -1.87
CA THR A 46 5.10 13.85 -2.44
C THR A 46 3.85 14.14 -1.61
N LEU A 47 3.60 13.39 -0.51
CA LEU A 47 2.43 13.58 0.34
C LEU A 47 2.53 14.84 1.20
N GLU A 48 1.40 15.52 1.37
CA GLU A 48 1.22 16.68 2.24
C GLU A 48 0.11 16.46 3.29
N ILE A 49 0.06 17.33 4.30
CA ILE A 49 -1.01 17.29 5.31
C ILE A 49 -2.36 17.52 4.62
N GLY A 50 -3.27 16.56 4.80
CA GLY A 50 -4.61 16.60 4.22
C GLY A 50 -4.81 15.61 3.08
N ASP A 51 -3.72 15.07 2.52
CA ASP A 51 -3.80 13.99 1.53
C ASP A 51 -4.39 12.71 2.11
N SER A 52 -5.00 11.93 1.24
CA SER A 52 -5.58 10.63 1.56
C SER A 52 -4.96 9.55 0.70
N VAL A 53 -4.53 8.48 1.37
CA VAL A 53 -4.01 7.27 0.73
C VAL A 53 -4.92 6.10 1.12
N GLY A 54 -5.25 5.26 0.15
CA GLY A 54 -6.05 4.07 0.35
C GLY A 54 -5.54 2.91 -0.48
N ILE A 55 -5.71 1.70 0.05
CA ILE A 55 -5.51 0.45 -0.69
C ILE A 55 -6.87 -0.20 -0.90
N LEU A 56 -7.23 -0.44 -2.15
CA LEU A 56 -8.41 -1.22 -2.51
C LEU A 56 -7.98 -2.60 -3.00
N CYS A 57 -8.38 -3.65 -2.29
CA CYS A 57 -8.27 -5.02 -2.82
C CYS A 57 -9.50 -5.31 -3.68
N THR A 58 -9.30 -5.56 -4.96
CA THR A 58 -10.40 -5.95 -5.87
C THR A 58 -10.82 -7.40 -5.64
N ALA A 59 -11.97 -7.80 -6.18
CA ALA A 59 -12.42 -9.20 -6.18
C ALA A 59 -11.45 -10.15 -6.94
N ASP A 60 -10.57 -9.59 -7.77
CA ASP A 60 -9.51 -10.33 -8.46
C ASP A 60 -8.18 -10.39 -7.71
N GLY A 61 -8.16 -9.87 -6.47
CA GLY A 61 -6.99 -9.85 -5.61
C GLY A 61 -5.97 -8.79 -6.02
N VAL A 62 -6.30 -7.87 -6.92
CA VAL A 62 -5.40 -6.76 -7.28
C VAL A 62 -5.45 -5.71 -6.17
N LEU A 63 -4.28 -5.29 -5.68
CA LEU A 63 -4.18 -4.20 -4.73
C LEU A 63 -3.99 -2.88 -5.49
N GLN A 64 -5.00 -2.04 -5.47
CA GLN A 64 -4.98 -0.71 -6.08
C GLN A 64 -4.53 0.32 -5.06
N LEU A 65 -3.40 0.98 -5.31
CA LEU A 65 -2.97 2.16 -4.58
C LEU A 65 -3.72 3.38 -5.09
N ILE A 66 -4.42 4.07 -4.20
CA ILE A 66 -5.25 5.23 -4.52
C ILE A 66 -4.81 6.40 -3.66
N VAL A 67 -4.46 7.52 -4.29
CA VAL A 67 -4.08 8.76 -3.61
C VAL A 67 -5.00 9.87 -4.06
N ASN A 68 -5.71 10.49 -3.12
CA ASN A 68 -6.70 11.54 -3.38
C ASN A 68 -7.74 11.17 -4.46
N GLY A 69 -8.13 9.88 -4.51
CA GLY A 69 -9.07 9.34 -5.49
C GLY A 69 -8.47 9.00 -6.85
N VAL A 70 -7.16 9.22 -7.06
CA VAL A 70 -6.43 8.85 -8.27
C VAL A 70 -5.78 7.49 -8.10
N LEU A 71 -5.91 6.63 -9.10
CA LEU A 71 -5.21 5.35 -9.16
C LEU A 71 -3.73 5.59 -9.49
N GLU A 72 -2.88 5.25 -8.53
CA GLU A 72 -1.44 5.45 -8.61
C GLU A 72 -0.70 4.17 -9.03
N SER A 73 -1.17 3.00 -8.59
CA SER A 73 -0.54 1.71 -8.93
C SER A 73 -1.49 0.52 -8.78
N GLU A 74 -1.23 -0.52 -9.58
CA GLU A 74 -1.89 -1.84 -9.52
C GLU A 74 -0.85 -2.98 -9.49
N ALA A 75 0.38 -2.69 -9.05
CA ALA A 75 1.54 -3.59 -9.22
C ALA A 75 1.50 -4.85 -8.32
N LEU A 76 0.71 -4.85 -7.25
CA LEU A 76 0.67 -5.94 -6.27
C LEU A 76 -0.63 -6.75 -6.39
N GLN A 77 -0.50 -8.06 -6.16
CA GLN A 77 -1.61 -9.00 -6.16
C GLN A 77 -1.54 -9.93 -4.95
N VAL A 78 -2.70 -10.22 -4.36
CA VAL A 78 -2.87 -11.10 -3.21
C VAL A 78 -3.76 -12.30 -3.56
N PRO A 79 -3.56 -13.47 -2.91
CA PRO A 79 -4.49 -14.59 -3.02
C PRO A 79 -5.88 -14.21 -2.49
N LYS A 80 -6.93 -14.61 -3.22
CA LYS A 80 -8.33 -14.23 -2.92
C LYS A 80 -8.89 -14.83 -1.63
N ASP A 81 -8.32 -15.95 -1.19
CA ASP A 81 -8.83 -16.74 -0.06
C ASP A 81 -8.10 -16.43 1.27
N LEU A 82 -7.29 -15.37 1.28
CA LEU A 82 -6.57 -14.96 2.48
C LEU A 82 -7.25 -13.77 3.15
N GLU A 83 -7.30 -13.84 4.47
CA GLU A 83 -7.62 -12.70 5.31
C GLU A 83 -6.47 -11.69 5.24
N LEU A 84 -6.81 -10.42 5.00
CA LEU A 84 -5.86 -9.34 4.84
C LEU A 84 -5.96 -8.39 6.04
N PHE A 85 -4.81 -7.84 6.43
CA PHE A 85 -4.71 -6.82 7.46
C PHE A 85 -4.04 -5.58 6.89
N PRO A 86 -4.58 -4.37 7.13
CA PRO A 86 -3.92 -3.16 6.71
C PRO A 86 -2.64 -2.95 7.53
N LEU A 87 -1.58 -2.54 6.85
CA LEU A 87 -0.30 -2.18 7.43
C LEU A 87 0.03 -0.74 7.02
N VAL A 88 0.45 0.08 7.98
CA VAL A 88 0.91 1.45 7.74
C VAL A 88 2.22 1.63 8.47
N GLU A 89 3.25 2.05 7.75
CA GLU A 89 4.55 2.43 8.29
C GLU A 89 4.72 3.93 8.21
N LEU A 90 5.07 4.56 9.34
CA LEU A 90 5.38 5.98 9.40
C LEU A 90 6.90 6.15 9.40
N MET A 91 7.43 6.75 8.33
CA MET A 91 8.85 6.93 8.13
C MET A 91 9.16 8.37 7.71
N GLY A 92 10.40 8.81 7.99
CA GLY A 92 10.90 10.12 7.60
C GLY A 92 10.15 11.25 8.29
N ASN A 93 9.53 12.14 7.51
CA ASN A 93 8.87 13.35 8.01
C ASN A 93 7.42 13.12 8.47
N THR A 94 6.91 11.89 8.41
CA THR A 94 5.51 11.60 8.75
C THR A 94 5.34 11.44 10.26
N LEU A 95 4.72 12.43 10.91
CA LEU A 95 4.49 12.40 12.36
C LEU A 95 3.31 11.50 12.75
N ALA A 96 2.22 11.55 12.00
CA ALA A 96 0.98 10.85 12.34
C ALA A 96 0.08 10.69 11.10
N VAL A 97 -0.83 9.72 11.19
CA VAL A 97 -1.95 9.52 10.25
C VAL A 97 -3.24 9.32 11.02
N SER A 98 -4.37 9.48 10.35
CA SER A 98 -5.68 9.09 10.87
C SER A 98 -6.29 8.01 9.98
N VAL A 99 -6.90 7.00 10.59
CA VAL A 99 -7.56 5.91 9.86
C VAL A 99 -9.05 6.23 9.73
N LYS A 100 -9.56 6.23 8.51
CA LYS A 100 -11.00 6.36 8.22
C LYS A 100 -11.64 4.97 8.24
N VAL A 101 -12.19 4.59 9.39
CA VAL A 101 -12.72 3.23 9.65
C VAL A 101 -13.85 2.83 8.69
N ASP A 102 -14.70 3.78 8.30
CA ASP A 102 -15.84 3.55 7.40
C ASP A 102 -15.61 4.12 5.99
N ALA A 103 -14.37 4.07 5.51
CA ALA A 103 -14.05 4.53 4.17
C ALA A 103 -14.75 3.66 3.11
N SER A 104 -15.43 4.31 2.17
CA SER A 104 -15.88 3.68 0.93
C SER A 104 -14.84 3.91 -0.18
N PRO A 105 -14.68 2.97 -1.12
CA PRO A 105 -13.85 3.21 -2.30
C PRO A 105 -14.29 4.50 -3.01
N PRO A 106 -13.36 5.41 -3.35
CA PRO A 106 -13.72 6.62 -4.09
C PRO A 106 -14.11 6.28 -5.53
N ALA A 107 -14.72 7.23 -6.24
CA ALA A 107 -14.80 7.16 -7.70
C ALA A 107 -13.37 7.26 -8.27
N ILE A 108 -12.78 6.12 -8.62
CA ILE A 108 -11.37 6.03 -8.99
C ILE A 108 -11.12 6.74 -10.32
N GLN A 109 -10.24 7.74 -10.29
CA GLN A 109 -9.75 8.44 -11.46
C GLN A 109 -8.48 7.75 -11.95
N ARG A 110 -8.39 7.43 -13.25
CA ARG A 110 -7.16 6.89 -13.84
C ARG A 110 -6.33 8.02 -14.42
N LYS A 111 -5.01 7.98 -14.18
CA LYS A 111 -4.07 8.87 -14.87
C LYS A 111 -4.15 8.62 -16.39
N PRO A 112 -3.93 9.65 -17.21
CA PRO A 112 -3.70 9.45 -18.65
C PRO A 112 -2.53 8.48 -18.87
N PRO A 113 -2.54 7.67 -19.94
CA PRO A 113 -1.38 6.88 -20.31
C PRO A 113 -0.16 7.78 -20.45
N LYS A 114 0.99 7.38 -19.88
CA LYS A 114 2.26 8.05 -20.14
C LYS A 114 2.52 8.00 -21.66
N PRO A 115 2.91 9.11 -22.32
CA PRO A 115 3.33 9.07 -23.70
C PRO A 115 4.46 8.04 -23.90
N PRO A 116 4.53 7.34 -25.05
CA PRO A 116 5.69 6.51 -25.35
C PRO A 116 6.97 7.37 -25.33
N GLU A 117 8.03 6.84 -24.73
CA GLU A 117 9.37 7.45 -24.69
C GLU A 117 10.05 7.48 -26.07
#